data_AF-A0A1F9KIP9-F1
#
_entry.id   AF-A0A1F9KIP9-F1
#
_cell.length_a   1.000
_cell.length_b   1.000
_cell.length_c   1.000
_cell.angle_alpha   90.00
_cell.angle_beta   90.00
_cell.angle_gamma   90.00
#
_symmetry.space_group_name_H-M   'P 1'
#
loop_
_entity.id
_entity.type
_entity.pdbx_description
1 polymer ?
#
loop_
_entity_poly.entity_id
_entity_poly.type
_entity_poly.pdbx_seq_one_letter_code
_entity_poly.pdbx_strand_id
1 'polypeptide(L)'
;MVTTEAVLTETLYLVGPQWRAQRVCLEFILRGAFQLVPSSPKSLQRVAVLMERYRNVPMDFADATLVVLGEELETEQVFTLDRRGFSVYRLNRRKAFQIIP
;
A
#
# COMPACT_ATOMS: atom_id res chain seq x y z
N MET A 1 10.49 -7.84 0.08
CA MET A 1 9.67 -6.61 0.03
C MET A 1 8.51 -6.76 1.02
N VAL A 2 7.85 -5.67 1.41
CA VAL A 2 6.69 -5.72 2.31
C VAL A 2 5.45 -5.13 1.63
N THR A 3 4.27 -5.58 2.02
CA THR A 3 2.98 -5.03 1.57
C THR A 3 1.89 -5.29 2.62
N THR A 4 0.67 -4.85 2.38
CA THR A 4 -0.48 -5.01 3.29
C THR A 4 -1.54 -5.95 2.72
N GLU A 5 -2.40 -6.47 3.59
CA GLU A 5 -3.55 -7.29 3.15
C GLU A 5 -4.55 -6.49 2.28
N ALA A 6 -4.62 -5.17 2.46
CA ALA A 6 -5.44 -4.29 1.63
C ALA A 6 -4.96 -4.31 0.17
N VAL A 7 -3.65 -4.14 -0.04
CA VAL A 7 -3.03 -4.22 -1.39
C VAL A 7 -3.20 -5.61 -1.99
N LEU A 8 -3.03 -6.68 -1.20
CA LEU A 8 -3.28 -8.04 -1.69
C LEU A 8 -4.75 -8.20 -2.12
N THR A 9 -5.70 -7.74 -1.31
CA THR A 9 -7.13 -7.81 -1.60
C THR A 9 -7.48 -7.08 -2.89
N GLU A 10 -7.00 -5.85 -3.03
CA GLU A 10 -7.19 -5.05 -4.25
C GLU A 10 -6.53 -5.71 -5.46
N THR A 11 -5.31 -6.21 -5.33
CA THR A 11 -4.62 -6.91 -6.41
C THR A 11 -5.43 -8.12 -6.89
N LEU A 12 -5.95 -8.94 -5.97
CA LEU A 12 -6.79 -10.10 -6.31
C LEU A 12 -8.10 -9.71 -6.99
N TYR A 13 -8.65 -8.55 -6.63
CA TYR A 13 -9.82 -7.98 -7.30
C TYR A 13 -9.48 -7.50 -8.72
N LEU A 14 -8.38 -6.77 -8.90
CA LEU A 14 -7.96 -6.18 -10.17
C LEU A 14 -7.54 -7.21 -11.21
N VAL A 15 -6.91 -8.33 -10.82
CA VAL A 15 -6.55 -9.42 -11.75
C VAL A 15 -7.75 -10.23 -12.23
N GLY A 16 -8.95 -9.95 -11.70
CA GLY A 16 -10.20 -10.57 -12.11
C GLY A 16 -10.55 -11.87 -11.38
N PRO A 17 -11.73 -12.44 -11.64
CA PRO A 17 -12.28 -13.57 -10.89
C PRO A 17 -11.64 -14.92 -11.25
N GLN A 18 -10.78 -14.99 -12.27
CA GLN A 18 -10.15 -16.23 -12.69
C GLN A 18 -9.14 -16.70 -11.65
N TRP A 19 -9.40 -17.85 -11.03
CA TRP A 19 -8.52 -18.47 -10.04
C TRP A 19 -7.05 -18.54 -10.49
N ARG A 20 -6.80 -18.83 -11.77
CA ARG A 20 -5.42 -18.92 -12.29
C ARG A 20 -4.64 -17.61 -12.08
N ALA A 21 -5.26 -16.45 -12.26
CA ALA A 21 -4.60 -15.16 -12.08
C ALA A 21 -4.40 -14.84 -10.60
N GLN A 22 -5.44 -15.00 -9.79
CA GLN A 22 -5.40 -14.81 -8.33
C GLN A 22 -4.36 -15.71 -7.64
N ARG A 23 -4.26 -16.97 -8.06
CA ARG A 23 -3.26 -17.92 -7.55
C ARG A 23 -1.82 -17.42 -7.76
N VAL A 24 -1.53 -16.80 -8.90
CA VAL A 24 -0.18 -16.27 -9.18
C VAL A 24 0.17 -15.17 -8.17
N CYS A 25 -0.76 -14.26 -7.86
CA CYS A 25 -0.57 -13.22 -6.85
C CYS A 25 -0.30 -13.83 -5.46
N LEU A 26 -1.09 -14.83 -5.05
CA LEU A 26 -0.89 -15.53 -3.78
C LEU A 26 0.44 -16.28 -3.72
N GLU A 27 0.90 -16.87 -4.82
CA GLU A 27 2.19 -17.57 -4.87
C GLU A 27 3.37 -16.64 -4.59
N PHE A 28 3.32 -15.35 -4.97
CA PHE A 28 4.38 -14.40 -4.60
C PHE A 28 4.50 -14.23 -3.07
N ILE A 29 3.37 -14.26 -2.36
CA ILE A 29 3.33 -14.21 -0.89
C ILE A 29 3.84 -15.52 -0.30
N LEU A 30 3.30 -16.65 -0.76
CA LEU A 30 3.63 -17.98 -0.24
C LEU A 30 5.10 -18.37 -0.46
N ARG A 31 5.72 -17.85 -1.53
CA ARG A 31 7.15 -18.04 -1.82
C ARG A 31 8.06 -17.02 -1.11
N GLY A 32 7.50 -16.10 -0.33
CA GLY A 32 8.26 -15.12 0.45
C GLY A 32 8.81 -13.93 -0.34
N ALA A 33 8.34 -13.68 -1.58
CA ALA A 33 8.76 -12.50 -2.33
C ALA A 33 8.27 -11.19 -1.66
N PHE A 34 7.06 -11.24 -1.09
CA PHE A 34 6.48 -10.18 -0.27
C PHE A 34 6.04 -10.73 1.08
N GLN A 35 6.34 -9.99 2.14
CA GLN A 35 5.80 -10.23 3.47
C GLN A 35 4.55 -9.37 3.67
N LEU A 36 3.45 -9.99 4.10
CA LEU A 36 2.26 -9.27 4.53
C LEU A 36 2.46 -8.71 5.93
N VAL A 37 2.22 -7.41 6.08
CA VAL A 37 2.24 -6.71 7.36
C VAL A 37 0.80 -6.34 7.73
N PRO A 38 0.23 -6.93 8.80
CA PRO A 38 -1.11 -6.60 9.24
C PRO A 38 -1.15 -5.20 9.86
N SER A 39 -2.25 -4.47 9.67
CA SER A 39 -2.43 -3.16 10.30
C SER A 39 -2.77 -3.32 11.78
N SER A 40 -2.10 -2.55 12.63
CA SER A 40 -2.51 -2.41 14.04
C SER A 40 -3.67 -1.42 14.18
N PRO A 41 -4.40 -1.40 15.32
CA PRO A 41 -5.39 -0.35 15.59
C PRO A 41 -4.83 1.07 15.47
N LYS A 42 -3.57 1.28 15.89
CA LYS A 42 -2.87 2.56 15.75
C LYS A 42 -2.60 2.90 14.28
N SER A 43 -2.20 1.90 13.49
CA SER A 43 -2.00 2.05 12.05
C SER A 43 -3.31 2.44 11.36
N LEU A 44 -4.43 1.82 11.74
CA LEU A 44 -5.76 2.14 11.20
C LEU A 44 -6.25 3.54 11.59
N GLN A 45 -5.97 4.01 12.82
CA GLN A 45 -6.22 5.40 13.20
C GLN A 45 -5.44 6.37 12.30
N ARG A 46 -4.17 6.05 12.01
CA ARG A 46 -3.35 6.86 11.12
C ARG A 46 -3.88 6.84 9.68
N VAL A 47 -4.32 5.68 9.19
CA VAL A 47 -4.97 5.53 7.87
C VAL A 47 -6.19 6.44 7.76
N ALA A 48 -7.09 6.45 8.77
CA ALA A 48 -8.28 7.31 8.76
C ALA A 48 -7.92 8.79 8.64
N VAL A 49 -6.88 9.25 9.37
CA VAL A 49 -6.38 10.62 9.28
C VAL A 49 -5.85 10.94 7.88
N LEU A 50 -5.12 10.02 7.25
CA LEU A 50 -4.60 10.21 5.89
C LEU A 50 -5.71 10.26 4.85
N MET A 51 -6.68 9.35 4.93
CA MET A 51 -7.83 9.34 4.01
C MET A 51 -8.66 10.62 4.13
N GLU A 52 -8.88 11.13 5.35
CA GLU A 52 -9.53 12.43 5.55
C GLU A 52 -8.71 13.58 4.94
N ARG A 53 -7.39 13.59 5.17
CA ARG A 53 -6.48 14.62 4.64
C ARG A 53 -6.45 14.64 3.11
N TYR A 54 -6.47 13.47 2.49
CA TYR A 54 -6.33 13.29 1.05
C TYR A 54 -7.67 13.04 0.35
N ARG A 55 -8.80 13.31 1.00
CA ARG A 55 -10.16 13.10 0.47
C ARG A 55 -10.48 13.76 -0.87
N ASN A 56 -9.71 14.79 -1.26
CA ASN A 56 -9.87 15.53 -2.52
C ASN A 56 -8.89 15.06 -3.63
N VAL A 57 -8.10 14.03 -3.37
CA VAL A 57 -7.19 13.37 -4.32
C VAL A 57 -7.43 11.86 -4.24
N PRO A 58 -6.88 11.00 -5.12
CA PRO A 58 -7.38 9.64 -5.29
C PRO A 58 -6.88 8.63 -4.24
N MET A 59 -6.64 9.06 -2.98
CA MET A 59 -6.19 8.11 -1.94
C MET A 59 -7.31 7.15 -1.56
N ASP A 60 -7.08 5.87 -1.77
CA ASP A 60 -7.91 4.80 -1.24
C ASP A 60 -7.32 4.16 0.03
N PHE A 61 -7.96 3.10 0.50
CA PHE A 61 -7.54 2.37 1.69
C PHE A 61 -6.20 1.64 1.50
N ALA A 62 -5.97 1.04 0.32
CA ALA A 62 -4.73 0.32 0.05
C ALA A 62 -3.54 1.28 0.03
N ASP A 63 -3.66 2.40 -0.67
CA ASP A 63 -2.68 3.48 -0.68
C ASP A 63 -2.36 4.00 0.71
N ALA A 64 -3.41 4.32 1.50
CA ALA A 64 -3.23 4.82 2.85
C ALA A 64 -2.48 3.81 3.73
N THR A 65 -2.78 2.51 3.61
CA THR A 65 -2.06 1.48 4.37
C THR A 65 -0.58 1.38 3.99
N LEU A 66 -0.23 1.60 2.71
CA LEU A 66 1.17 1.66 2.27
C LEU A 66 1.89 2.91 2.80
N VAL A 67 1.21 4.05 2.84
CA VAL A 67 1.77 5.28 3.42
C VAL A 67 2.09 5.07 4.90
N VAL A 68 1.17 4.48 5.67
CA VAL A 68 1.37 4.19 7.09
C VAL A 68 2.48 3.16 7.30
N LEU A 69 2.53 2.11 6.48
CA LEU A 69 3.60 1.11 6.56
C LEU A 69 4.98 1.74 6.29
N GLY A 70 5.06 2.66 5.32
CA GLY A 70 6.27 3.44 5.04
C GLY A 70 6.68 4.33 6.23
N GLU A 71 5.70 4.95 6.90
CA GLU A 71 5.93 5.73 8.12
C GLU A 71 6.45 4.87 9.28
N GLU A 72 5.93 3.66 9.46
CA GLU A 72 6.31 2.72 10.54
C GLU A 72 7.68 2.10 10.32
N LEU A 73 8.05 1.82 9.08
CA LEU A 73 9.35 1.24 8.70
C LEU A 73 10.43 2.29 8.45
N GLU A 74 10.10 3.58 8.61
CA GLU A 74 10.99 4.71 8.32
C GLU A 74 11.61 4.65 6.92
N THR A 75 10.89 4.10 5.94
CA THR A 75 11.33 3.98 4.55
C THR A 75 10.66 5.04 3.68
N GLU A 76 11.47 5.61 2.78
CA GLU A 76 10.99 6.55 1.76
C GLU A 76 10.73 5.86 0.42
N GLN A 77 10.96 4.56 0.29
CA GLN A 77 10.81 3.85 -0.99
C GLN A 77 9.44 3.21 -1.12
N VAL A 78 8.80 3.40 -2.28
CA VAL A 78 7.55 2.72 -2.64
C VAL A 78 7.64 2.15 -4.04
N PHE A 79 7.25 0.89 -4.19
CA PHE A 79 7.14 0.25 -5.49
C PHE A 79 5.70 0.38 -6.03
N THR A 80 5.45 1.26 -7.00
CA THR A 80 4.10 1.50 -7.51
C THR A 80 4.08 2.02 -8.95
N LEU A 81 3.03 1.67 -9.70
CA LEU A 81 2.74 2.26 -11.00
C LEU A 81 1.88 3.53 -10.88
N ASP A 82 1.19 3.74 -9.75
CA ASP A 82 0.49 5.00 -9.50
C ASP A 82 1.46 6.08 -9.02
N ARG A 83 2.25 6.60 -9.97
CA ARG A 83 3.15 7.71 -9.72
C ARG A 83 2.39 8.99 -9.37
N ARG A 84 1.15 9.16 -9.87
CA ARG A 84 0.39 10.39 -9.66
C ARG A 84 -0.05 10.50 -8.21
N GLY A 85 -0.68 9.47 -7.63
CA GLY A 85 -1.06 9.46 -6.22
C GLY A 85 0.15 9.60 -5.30
N PHE A 86 1.13 8.69 -5.43
CA PHE A 86 2.29 8.67 -4.53
C PHE A 86 3.23 9.88 -4.65
N SER A 87 3.19 10.63 -5.76
CA SER A 87 3.91 11.91 -5.86
C SER A 87 3.30 13.02 -4.99
N VAL A 88 2.02 12.89 -4.61
CA VAL A 88 1.28 13.86 -3.78
C VAL A 88 1.31 13.46 -2.31
N TYR A 89 1.31 12.15 -2.02
CA TYR A 89 1.33 11.65 -0.65
C TYR A 89 2.63 12.00 0.07
N ARG A 90 2.54 12.21 1.38
CA ARG A 90 3.67 12.61 2.21
C ARG A 90 3.72 11.75 3.46
N LEU A 91 4.91 11.21 3.71
CA LEU A 91 5.29 10.56 4.95
C LEU A 91 5.38 11.58 6.09
N ASN A 92 5.66 11.07 7.30
CA ASN A 92 6.01 11.87 8.46
C ASN A 92 7.08 12.91 8.12
N ARG A 93 6.98 14.08 8.78
CA ARG A 93 7.83 15.25 8.53
C ARG A 93 7.76 15.79 7.08
N ARG A 94 6.67 15.52 6.36
CA ARG A 94 6.42 15.98 4.99
C ARG A 94 7.43 15.46 3.96
N LYS A 95 8.04 14.31 4.22
CA LYS A 95 8.94 13.64 3.27
C LYS A 95 8.13 13.07 2.10
N ALA A 96 8.68 13.17 0.90
CA ALA A 96 8.10 12.56 -0.30
C ALA A 96 8.63 11.13 -0.46
N PHE A 97 7.86 10.28 -1.13
CA PHE A 97 8.34 8.96 -1.53
C PHE A 97 9.36 9.05 -2.68
N GLN A 98 10.39 8.23 -2.61
CA GLN A 98 11.18 7.75 -3.72
C GLN A 98 10.38 6.64 -4.41
N ILE A 99 9.72 7.00 -5.51
CA ILE A 99 8.87 6.06 -6.25
C ILE A 99 9.75 5.23 -7.18
N ILE A 100 9.59 3.92 -7.08
CA ILE A 100 10.23 2.93 -7.94
C ILE A 100 9.17 1.97 -8.50
N PRO A 101 9.46 1.22 -9.57
CA PRO A 101 10.42 1.63 -10.58
C PRO A 101 9.96 2.92 -11.25
#